data_AF-A0AAW0GQJ1-F1
#
_entry.id   AF-A0AAW0GQJ1-F1
#
_cell.length_a   1.000
_cell.length_b   1.000
_cell.length_c   1.000
_cell.angle_alpha   90.00
_cell.angle_beta   90.00
_cell.angle_gamma   90.00
#
_symmetry.space_group_name_H-M   'P 1'
#
loop_
_entity.id
_entity.type
_entity.pdbx_description
1 polymer ?
#
loop_
_entity_poly.entity_id
_entity_poly.type
_entity_poly.pdbx_seq_one_letter_code
_entity_poly.pdbx_strand_id
1 'polypeptide(L)' 'MSRSIYIGGLPDSVGQDDIHKHLEIYGKITAIYIYPGYGFVEFESDAVRPCDPDTPI' A
#
# COMPACT_ATOMS: atom_id res chain seq x y z
N MET A 1 -4.22 -5.77 -11.12
CA MET A 1 -4.36 -6.63 -9.91
C MET A 1 -4.05 -5.75 -8.72
N SER A 2 -4.94 -5.61 -7.73
CA SER A 2 -4.65 -4.86 -6.51
C SER A 2 -3.67 -5.63 -5.61
N ARG A 3 -2.83 -4.91 -4.86
CA ARG A 3 -1.93 -5.52 -3.85
C ARG A 3 -2.36 -5.07 -2.47
N SER A 4 -2.70 -6.03 -1.63
CA SER A 4 -3.05 -5.80 -0.23
C SER A 4 -1.84 -6.14 0.65
N ILE A 5 -1.39 -5.18 1.45
CA ILE A 5 -0.29 -5.31 2.41
C ILE A 5 -0.89 -5.40 3.81
N TYR A 6 -0.42 -6.39 4.56
CA TYR A 6 -0.73 -6.56 5.98
C TYR A 6 0.39 -5.99 6.84
N ILE A 7 0.02 -5.21 7.86
CA ILE A 7 0.93 -4.61 8.82
C ILE A 7 0.48 -5.01 10.22
N GLY A 8 1.28 -5.80 10.93
CA GLY A 8 1.02 -6.18 12.32
C GLY A 8 1.88 -5.38 13.30
N GLY A 9 1.44 -5.29 14.55
CA GLY A 9 2.18 -4.60 15.62
C GLY A 9 2.09 -3.07 15.53
N LEU A 10 0.99 -2.57 14.97
CA LEU A 10 0.73 -1.13 14.90
C LEU A 10 0.41 -0.58 16.29
N PRO A 11 1.17 0.40 16.79
CA PRO A 11 0.86 1.09 18.04
C PRO A 11 -0.40 1.96 17.86
N ASP A 12 -1.11 2.22 18.95
CA ASP A 12 -2.38 2.97 18.97
C ASP A 12 -2.25 4.40 18.43
N SER A 13 -1.02 4.90 18.40
CA SER A 13 -0.68 6.24 17.91
C SER A 13 -0.53 6.31 16.38
N VAL A 14 -0.37 5.16 15.69
CA VAL A 14 -0.28 5.16 14.22
C VAL A 14 -1.68 5.16 13.63
N GLY A 15 -1.97 6.22 12.86
CA GLY A 15 -3.22 6.37 12.15
C GLY A 15 -3.12 6.08 10.66
N GLN A 16 -4.27 6.19 10.00
CA GLN A 16 -4.37 6.05 8.55
C GLN A 16 -3.50 7.08 7.82
N ASP A 17 -3.38 8.28 8.39
CA ASP A 17 -2.61 9.37 7.83
C ASP A 17 -1.10 9.07 7.81
N ASP A 18 -0.55 8.55 8.92
CA ASP A 18 0.86 8.15 9.00
C ASP A 18 1.21 7.06 7.99
N ILE A 19 0.34 6.05 7.90
CA ILE A 19 0.48 4.96 6.94
C ILE A 19 0.39 5.50 5.51
N HIS A 20 -0.61 6.34 5.23
CA HIS A 20 -0.78 6.94 3.92
C HIS A 20 0.47 7.72 3.51
N LYS A 21 0.98 8.56 4.41
CA LYS A 21 2.12 9.44 4.18
C LYS A 21 3.45 8.71 4.03
N HIS A 22 3.62 7.58 4.71
CA HIS A 22 4.79 6.73 4.52
C HIS A 22 4.72 5.85 3.28
N LEU A 23 3.51 5.45 2.88
CA LEU A 23 3.32 4.47 1.82
C LEU A 23 3.03 5.11 0.45
N GLU A 24 2.61 6.37 0.40
CA GLU A 24 2.38 7.13 -0.83
C GLU A 24 3.64 7.20 -1.72
N ILE A 25 4.83 7.10 -1.11
CA ILE A 25 6.11 7.11 -1.83
C ILE A 25 6.34 5.83 -2.64
N TYR A 26 5.73 4.71 -2.25
CA TYR A 26 5.88 3.41 -2.91
C TYR A 26 4.84 3.20 -3.99
N GLY A 27 3.74 3.94 -3.95
CA GLY A 27 2.66 3.84 -4.90
C GLY A 27 1.38 4.50 -4.40
N LYS A 28 0.41 4.61 -5.29
CA LYS A 28 -0.86 5.21 -4.96
C LYS A 28 -1.70 4.24 -4.14
N ILE A 29 -2.10 4.68 -2.96
CA ILE A 29 -2.91 3.88 -2.04
C ILE A 29 -4.36 4.05 -2.43
N THR A 30 -5.08 2.93 -2.57
CA THR A 30 -6.50 2.91 -2.94
C THR A 30 -7.37 2.86 -1.70
N ALA A 31 -6.97 2.10 -0.68
CA ALA A 31 -7.70 1.99 0.57
C ALA A 31 -6.77 1.65 1.75
N ILE A 32 -7.15 2.09 2.95
CA ILE A 32 -6.44 1.79 4.20
C ILE A 32 -7.48 1.37 5.23
N TYR A 33 -7.21 0.28 5.92
CA TYR A 33 -8.02 -0.27 6.99
C TYR A 33 -7.14 -0.48 8.22
N ILE A 34 -7.40 0.23 9.31
CA ILE A 34 -6.65 0.08 10.55
C ILE A 34 -7.54 -0.52 11.63
N TYR A 35 -6.98 -1.51 12.31
CA TYR A 35 -7.56 -2.17 13.47
C TYR A 35 -6.57 -2.05 14.65
N PRO A 36 -7.06 -2.14 15.90
CA PRO A 36 -6.16 -2.15 17.05
C PRO A 36 -5.20 -3.34 16.98
N GLY A 37 -3.90 -3.03 16.85
CA GLY A 37 -2.81 -4.00 16.74
C GLY A 37 -2.44 -4.45 15.32
N TYR A 38 -3.23 -4.14 14.29
CA TYR A 38 -2.92 -4.50 12.90
C TYR A 38 -3.68 -3.66 11.86
N GLY A 39 -3.18 -3.62 10.63
CA GLY A 39 -3.77 -2.84 9.55
C GLY A 39 -3.58 -3.51 8.19
N PHE A 40 -4.45 -3.15 7.26
CA PHE A 40 -4.41 -3.55 5.87
C PHE A 40 -4.35 -2.30 4.99
N VAL A 41 -3.47 -2.33 4.00
CA VAL A 41 -3.31 -1.26 3.02
C VAL A 41 -3.46 -1.85 1.65
N GLU A 42 -4.35 -1.29 0.84
CA GLU A 42 -4.55 -1.68 -0.54
C GLU A 42 -3.91 -0.67 -1.47
N PHE A 43 -3.02 -1.14 -2.34
CA PHE A 43 -2.33 -0.33 -3.32
C PHE A 43 -2.89 -0.53 -4.72
N GLU A 44 -2.94 0.58 -5.44
CA GLU A 44 -3.14 0.64 -6.88
C GLU A 44 -1.84 0.17 -7.53
N SER A 45 -1.73 -1.14 -7.71
CA SER A 45 -0.61 -1.73 -8.44
C SER A 45 -0.89 -1.66 -9.92
N ASP A 46 -0.40 -0.61 -10.57
CA ASP A 46 0.00 -0.74 -11.96
C ASP A 46 1.30 -1.54 -11.97
N ALA A 47 1.23 -2.76 -12.47
CA ALA A 47 2.35 -3.67 -12.47
C ALA A 47 3.35 -3.26 -13.56
N VAL A 48 4.04 -2.12 -13.42
CA VAL A 48 5.31 -1.93 -14.13
C VAL A 48 6.36 -2.70 -13.34
N ARG A 49 6.52 -3.98 -13.68
CA ARG A 49 7.78 -4.65 -13.39
C ARG A 49 8.79 -4.08 -14.39
N PRO A 50 10.02 -3.72 -13.99
CA PRO A 50 11.05 -3.30 -14.93
C PRO A 50 11.59 -4.45 -15.82
N CYS A 51 10.78 -5.45 -16.15
CA CYS A 51 11.14 -6.62 -16.95
C CYS A 51 10.02 -7.10 -17.92
N ASP A 52 9.00 -6.30 -18.20
CA ASP A 52 7.98 -6.65 -19.20
C ASP A 52 8.36 -6.07 -20.58
N PRO A 53 8.80 -6.88 -21.57
CA PRO A 53 9.17 -6.41 -22.91
C PRO A 53 7.98 -5.99 -23.79
N ASP A 54 6.76 -5.96 -23.25
CA ASP A 54 5.51 -5.75 -23.99
C ASP A 54 4.90 -4.34 -23.75
N THR A 55 5.74 -3.32 -23.56
CA THR A 55 5.25 -1.94 -23.63
C THR A 55 5.23 -1.50 -25.09
N PRO A 56 4.05 -1.30 -25.72
CA PRO A 56 4.01 -0.76 -27.07
C PRO A 56 4.60 0.66 -27.07
N ILE A 57 5.56 0.88 -27.96
CA ILE A 57 6.13 2.20 -28.28
C ILE A 57 5.08 3.19 -28.78
#